data_AF-A0A2N1L2V2-F1
#
_entry.id   AF-A0A2N1L2V2-F1
#
_cell.length_a   1.000
_cell.length_b   1.000
_cell.length_c   1.000
_cell.angle_alpha   90.00
_cell.angle_beta   90.00
_cell.angle_gamma   90.00
#
_symmetry.space_group_name_H-M   'P 1'
#
loop_
_entity.id
_entity.type
_entity.pdbx_description
1 polymer ?
#
loop_
_entity_poly.entity_id
_entity_poly.type
_entity_poly.pdbx_seq_one_letter_code
_entity_poly.pdbx_strand_id
1 'polypeptide(L)'
;FSDETIDIYPGEVQYYFEHTLRLPEGSRTHLLAYVKWYKNAPSSDIRFKHRFIEPELSNTELWKGEYYEEGCDSLIAVHRILCRATKIRNIRVGKQNYISIMPLNRKFNL
;
A
#
# COMPACT_ATOMS: atom_id res chain seq x y z
N PHE A 1 -11.43 3.81 -22.25
CA PHE A 1 -10.70 3.96 -20.98
C PHE A 1 -10.51 2.56 -20.40
N SER A 2 -9.57 1.79 -20.93
CA SER A 2 -9.31 0.43 -20.48
C SER A 2 -7.81 0.24 -20.45
N ASP A 3 -7.22 0.68 -19.34
CA ASP A 3 -6.08 -0.04 -18.84
C ASP A 3 -6.64 -0.72 -17.59
N GLU A 4 -6.88 -2.03 -17.66
CA GLU A 4 -7.38 -2.85 -16.53
C GLU A 4 -6.30 -3.01 -15.44
N THR A 5 -5.35 -2.09 -15.40
CA THR A 5 -4.25 -2.02 -14.46
C THR A 5 -4.80 -1.49 -13.15
N ILE A 6 -5.05 -2.40 -12.22
CA ILE A 6 -5.32 -2.03 -10.83
C ILE A 6 -4.01 -1.51 -10.27
N ASP A 7 -3.90 -0.19 -10.11
CA ASP A 7 -2.78 0.40 -9.40
C ASP A 7 -2.77 -0.10 -7.94
N ILE A 8 -1.65 -0.71 -7.54
CA ILE A 8 -1.46 -1.23 -6.18
C ILE A 8 -0.54 -0.29 -5.43
N TYR A 9 -1.11 0.43 -4.46
CA TYR A 9 -0.38 1.29 -3.53
C TYR A 9 -0.33 0.63 -2.15
N PRO A 10 0.82 0.65 -1.46
CA PRO A 10 0.89 0.27 -0.07
C PRO A 10 0.47 1.44 0.81
N GLY A 11 -0.17 1.10 1.90
CA GLY A 11 -0.50 2.04 2.95
C GLY A 11 -0.53 1.34 4.29
N GLU A 12 -0.58 2.15 5.33
CA GLU A 12 -0.69 1.69 6.70
C GLU A 12 -2.14 1.81 7.15
N VAL A 13 -2.80 0.67 7.39
CA VAL A 13 -4.13 0.66 7.99
C VAL A 13 -4.02 1.17 9.42
N GLN A 14 -4.72 2.25 9.75
CA GLN A 14 -4.73 2.79 11.11
C GLN A 14 -5.84 2.15 11.95
N TYR A 15 -7.00 1.91 11.36
CA TYR A 15 -8.12 1.24 12.02
C TYR A 15 -9.12 0.66 11.01
N TYR A 16 -9.83 -0.36 11.47
CA TYR A 16 -10.97 -0.99 10.79
C TYR A 16 -12.26 -0.53 11.46
N PHE A 17 -13.32 -0.35 10.68
CA PHE A 17 -14.62 0.05 11.22
C PHE A 17 -15.77 -0.46 10.36
N GLU A 18 -16.93 -0.59 10.99
CA GLU A 18 -18.19 -0.90 10.33
C GLU A 18 -18.92 0.39 9.96
N HIS A 19 -19.52 0.40 8.77
CA HIS A 19 -20.38 1.49 8.32
C HIS A 19 -21.70 0.93 7.80
N THR A 20 -22.78 1.25 8.52
CA THR A 20 -24.13 0.78 8.20
C THR A 20 -24.90 1.87 7.45
N LEU A 21 -25.20 1.60 6.18
CA LEU A 21 -26.09 2.43 5.36
C LEU A 21 -27.53 1.98 5.55
N ARG A 22 -28.44 2.91 5.80
CA ARG A 22 -29.89 2.65 5.86
C ARG A 22 -30.49 2.99 4.51
N LEU A 23 -30.81 1.97 3.72
CA LEU A 23 -31.44 2.12 2.40
C LEU A 23 -32.93 1.76 2.50
N PRO A 24 -33.78 2.20 1.54
CA PRO A 24 -35.19 1.82 1.51
C PRO A 24 -35.41 0.28 1.50
N GLU A 25 -34.48 -0.47 0.91
CA GLU A 25 -34.54 -1.94 0.83
C GLU A 25 -34.01 -2.64 2.10
N GLY A 26 -33.50 -1.87 3.07
CA GLY A 26 -32.94 -2.38 4.33
C GLY A 26 -31.55 -1.81 4.65
N SER A 27 -31.04 -2.16 5.82
CA SER A 27 -29.70 -1.75 6.24
C SER A 27 -28.61 -2.64 5.64
N ARG A 28 -27.51 -2.03 5.18
CA ARG A 28 -26.31 -2.74 4.71
C ARG A 28 -25.08 -2.27 5.47
N THR A 29 -24.40 -3.22 6.11
CA THR A 29 -23.14 -2.96 6.83
C THR A 29 -21.95 -3.28 5.96
N HIS A 30 -21.00 -2.36 5.87
CA HIS A 30 -19.74 -2.51 5.16
C HIS A 30 -18.58 -2.47 6.13
N LEU A 31 -17.60 -3.35 5.94
CA LEU A 31 -16.31 -3.30 6.64
C LEU A 31 -15.35 -2.41 5.85
N LEU A 32 -14.91 -1.33 6.48
CA LEU A 32 -14.00 -0.36 5.91
C LEU A 32 -12.69 -0.32 6.70
N ALA A 33 -11.63 0.08 6.02
CA ALA A 33 -10.33 0.38 6.60
C ALA A 33 -9.98 1.82 6.27
N TYR A 34 -9.49 2.56 7.26
CA TYR A 34 -8.86 3.85 7.03
C TYR A 34 -7.34 3.64 6.91
N VAL A 35 -6.79 4.12 5.80
CA VAL A 35 -5.43 3.82 5.35
C VAL A 35 -4.67 5.10 5.07
N LYS A 36 -3.47 5.22 5.62
CA LYS A 36 -2.51 6.26 5.23
C LYS A 36 -1.62 5.75 4.11
N TRP A 37 -1.72 6.35 2.93
CA TRP A 37 -0.98 5.92 1.74
C TRP A 37 0.46 6.44 1.75
N TYR A 38 1.44 5.54 1.57
CA TYR A 38 2.83 5.96 1.42
C TYR A 38 3.04 6.69 0.09
N LYS A 39 3.85 7.75 0.10
CA LYS A 39 4.26 8.41 -1.14
C LYS A 39 5.19 7.51 -1.96
N ASN A 40 4.98 7.55 -3.28
CA ASN A 40 5.82 6.82 -4.23
C ASN A 40 7.29 7.26 -4.15
N ALA A 41 8.20 6.33 -4.39
CA ALA A 41 9.58 6.68 -4.70
C ALA A 41 9.62 7.51 -6.02
N PRO A 42 10.63 8.37 -6.21
CA PRO A 42 10.69 9.28 -7.36
C PRO A 42 10.73 8.58 -8.73
N SER A 43 11.22 7.34 -8.77
CA SER A 43 11.27 6.52 -9.98
C SER A 43 11.16 5.04 -9.65
N SER A 44 10.75 4.24 -10.65
CA SER A 44 10.77 2.78 -10.59
C SER A 44 12.17 2.25 -10.27
N ASP A 45 13.21 2.84 -10.86
CA ASP A 45 14.60 2.45 -10.61
C ASP A 45 14.98 2.55 -9.14
N ILE A 46 14.49 3.57 -8.41
CA ILE A 46 14.70 3.71 -6.96
C ILE A 46 13.82 2.71 -6.21
N ARG A 47 12.54 2.60 -6.57
CA ARG A 47 11.57 1.69 -5.93
C ARG A 47 12.07 0.24 -5.93
N PHE A 48 12.66 -0.19 -7.05
CA PHE A 48 13.13 -1.55 -7.27
C PHE A 48 14.65 -1.70 -7.20
N LYS A 49 15.40 -0.63 -6.88
CA LYS A 49 16.88 -0.65 -6.82
C LYS A 49 17.42 -1.74 -5.90
N HIS A 50 16.69 -2.04 -4.82
CA HIS A 50 17.10 -3.04 -3.84
C HIS A 50 17.06 -4.48 -4.33
N ARG A 51 16.55 -4.74 -5.54
CA ARG A 51 16.69 -6.08 -6.15
C ARG A 51 18.14 -6.53 -6.33
N PHE A 52 19.11 -5.62 -6.39
CA PHE A 52 20.47 -5.94 -6.86
C PHE A 52 21.58 -5.85 -5.81
N ILE A 53 21.37 -5.21 -4.66
CA ILE A 53 22.46 -4.90 -3.70
C ILE A 53 22.50 -5.87 -2.50
N GLU A 54 21.35 -6.40 -2.06
CA GLU A 54 21.28 -7.35 -0.94
C GLU A 54 20.34 -8.52 -1.35
N PRO A 55 20.87 -9.72 -1.64
CA PRO A 55 20.09 -10.89 -2.08
C PRO A 55 18.95 -11.25 -1.12
N GLU A 56 19.17 -11.03 0.18
CA GLU A 56 18.21 -11.25 1.27
C GLU A 56 16.96 -10.35 1.18
N LEU A 57 17.04 -9.23 0.46
CA LEU A 57 15.99 -8.21 0.33
C LEU A 57 15.43 -8.08 -1.10
N SER A 58 15.74 -9.06 -1.96
CA SER A 58 15.44 -9.06 -3.40
C SER A 58 13.95 -8.86 -3.77
N ASN A 59 13.03 -8.99 -2.81
CA ASN A 59 11.59 -8.78 -3.00
C ASN A 59 11.03 -7.57 -2.26
N THR A 60 11.88 -6.67 -1.74
CA THR A 60 11.42 -5.45 -1.07
C THR A 60 11.29 -4.28 -2.03
N GLU A 61 10.30 -3.43 -1.78
CA GLU A 61 10.07 -2.18 -2.51
C GLU A 61 10.37 -0.98 -1.61
N LEU A 62 11.00 0.06 -2.18
CA LEU A 62 11.22 1.32 -1.48
C LEU A 62 10.07 2.30 -1.66
N TRP A 63 9.63 2.85 -0.54
CA TRP A 63 8.58 3.88 -0.45
C TRP A 63 9.07 5.07 0.35
N LYS A 64 8.53 6.26 0.11
CA LYS A 64 8.87 7.40 0.97
C LYS A 64 8.26 7.18 2.35
N GLY A 65 8.95 7.64 3.39
CA GLY A 65 8.42 7.61 4.76
C GLY A 65 7.32 8.64 5.03
N GLU A 66 6.99 9.46 4.03
CA GLU A 66 5.92 10.46 4.07
C GLU A 66 4.63 9.87 3.50
N TYR A 67 3.51 10.37 3.99
CA TYR A 67 2.17 10.00 3.51
C TYR A 67 1.62 11.03 2.53
N TYR A 68 0.74 10.60 1.63
CA TYR A 68 -0.15 11.52 0.92
C TYR A 68 -1.10 12.22 1.91
N GLU A 69 -1.66 13.36 1.50
CA GLU A 69 -2.72 14.00 2.29
C GLU A 69 -3.95 13.10 2.34
N GLU A 70 -4.66 13.18 3.46
CA GLU A 70 -5.84 12.35 3.71
C GLU A 70 -7.00 12.81 2.82
N GLY A 71 -7.67 11.84 2.19
CA GLY A 71 -8.71 12.10 1.20
C GLY A 71 -9.75 10.98 1.15
N CYS A 72 -10.70 11.08 0.23
CA CYS A 72 -11.74 10.05 0.03
C CYS A 72 -11.16 8.67 -0.32
N ASP A 73 -9.96 8.64 -0.90
CA ASP A 73 -9.20 7.44 -1.23
C ASP A 73 -8.54 6.78 -0.02
N SER A 74 -8.49 7.45 1.14
CA SER A 74 -7.99 6.89 2.40
C SER A 74 -8.98 5.90 3.03
N LEU A 75 -10.20 5.81 2.51
CA LEU A 75 -11.21 4.83 2.93
C LEU A 75 -11.35 3.74 1.88
N ILE A 76 -11.03 2.50 2.27
CA ILE A 76 -11.19 1.35 1.39
C ILE A 76 -12.04 0.28 2.04
N ALA A 77 -12.80 -0.46 1.23
CA ALA A 77 -13.46 -1.65 1.73
C ALA A 77 -12.42 -2.73 2.06
N VAL A 78 -12.59 -3.41 3.19
CA VAL A 78 -11.63 -4.42 3.68
C VAL A 78 -11.38 -5.52 2.65
N HIS A 79 -12.40 -5.94 1.92
CA HIS A 79 -12.28 -6.95 0.86
C HIS A 79 -11.49 -6.49 -0.37
N ARG A 80 -11.14 -5.19 -0.48
CA ARG A 80 -10.27 -4.65 -1.54
C ARG A 80 -8.80 -4.60 -1.11
N ILE A 81 -8.46 -5.00 0.12
CA ILE A 81 -7.07 -5.15 0.56
C ILE A 81 -6.49 -6.42 -0.09
N LEU A 82 -5.55 -6.24 -1.01
CA LEU A 82 -5.02 -7.32 -1.84
C LEU A 82 -3.97 -8.19 -1.13
N CYS A 83 -3.16 -7.59 -0.25
CA CYS A 83 -2.11 -8.30 0.47
C CYS A 83 -1.75 -7.59 1.77
N ARG A 84 -1.02 -8.30 2.64
CA ARG A 84 -0.33 -7.70 3.78
C ARG A 84 1.09 -7.40 3.39
N ALA A 85 1.72 -6.44 4.05
CA ALA A 85 3.13 -6.18 3.86
C ALA A 85 3.81 -5.91 5.20
N THR A 86 5.11 -6.19 5.28
CA THR A 86 5.92 -5.93 6.47
C THR A 86 6.94 -4.86 6.15
N LYS A 87 6.97 -3.82 6.99
CA LYS A 87 8.07 -2.87 7.03
C LYS A 87 9.32 -3.59 7.53
N ILE A 88 10.35 -3.67 6.70
CA ILE A 88 11.61 -4.34 7.04
C ILE A 88 12.52 -3.37 7.80
N ARG A 89 12.81 -2.21 7.20
CA ARG A 89 13.68 -1.19 7.80
C ARG A 89 13.50 0.17 7.11
N ASN A 90 13.99 1.21 7.77
CA ASN A 90 14.20 2.50 7.13
C ASN A 90 15.55 2.48 6.39
N ILE A 91 15.61 3.01 5.18
CA ILE A 91 16.80 3.04 4.33
C ILE A 91 17.07 4.47 3.91
N ARG A 92 18.32 4.90 3.99
CA ARG A 92 18.75 6.19 3.45
C ARG A 92 19.39 5.99 2.09
N VAL A 93 18.83 6.65 1.07
CA VAL A 93 19.41 6.66 -0.29
C VAL A 93 19.72 8.11 -0.65
N GLY A 94 21.02 8.44 -0.72
CA GLY A 94 21.48 9.82 -0.83
C GLY A 94 21.05 10.64 0.38
N LYS A 95 20.30 11.74 0.14
CA LYS A 95 19.78 12.63 1.19
C LYS A 95 18.37 12.26 1.68
N GLN A 96 17.72 11.27 1.05
CA GLN A 96 16.31 10.94 1.31
C GLN A 96 16.19 9.66 2.14
N ASN A 97 15.22 9.65 3.06
CA ASN A 97 14.84 8.46 3.82
C ASN A 97 13.64 7.76 3.17
N TYR A 98 13.76 6.45 3.06
CA TYR A 98 12.77 5.53 2.51
C TYR A 98 12.42 4.45 3.54
N ILE A 99 11.28 3.81 3.33
CA ILE A 99 10.86 2.61 4.02
C ILE A 99 10.97 1.45 3.03
N SER A 100 11.65 0.38 3.43
CA SER A 100 11.65 -0.89 2.72
C SER A 100 10.47 -1.74 3.18
N ILE A 101 9.62 -2.11 2.22
CA ILE A 101 8.40 -2.88 2.46
C ILE A 101 8.49 -4.20 1.69
N MET A 102 8.24 -5.31 2.38
CA MET A 102 8.11 -6.63 1.78
C MET A 102 6.62 -7.00 1.69
N PRO A 103 6.02 -7.04 0.49
CA PRO A 103 4.67 -7.56 0.33
C PRO A 103 4.67 -9.07 0.63
N LEU A 104 3.76 -9.50 1.49
CA LEU A 104 3.55 -10.90 1.85
C LEU A 104 2.47 -11.50 0.96
N ASN A 105 2.65 -12.76 0.55
CA ASN A 105 1.68 -13.51 -0.27
C ASN A 105 1.35 -12.85 -1.62
N ARG A 106 2.24 -11.99 -2.15
CA ARG A 106 2.07 -11.49 -3.52
C ARG A 106 2.32 -12.68 -4.45
N LYS A 107 1.24 -13.21 -5.04
CA LYS A 107 1.38 -14.08 -6.20
C LYS A 107 1.93 -13.21 -7.33
N PHE A 108 3.21 -13.34 -7.62
CA PHE A 108 3.70 -12.92 -8.92
C PHE A 108 3.00 -13.83 -9.93
N ASN A 109 2.11 -13.27 -10.74
CA ASN A 109 1.75 -13.94 -11.98
C ASN A 109 3.05 -13.92 -12.80
N LEU A 110 3.74 -15.06 -12.83
CA LEU A 110 4.85 -15.34 -13.73
C LEU A 110 4.31 -15.48 -15.16
#